data_AF-A0A931R8L6-F1
#
_entry.id   AF-A0A931R8L6-F1
#
_cell.length_a   1.000
_cell.length_b   1.000
_cell.length_c   1.000
_cell.angle_alpha   90.00
_cell.angle_beta   90.00
_cell.angle_gamma   90.00
#
_symmetry.space_group_name_H-M   'P 1'
#
loop_
_entity.id
_entity.type
_entity.pdbx_description
1 polymer ?
#
loop_
_entity_poly.entity_id
_entity_poly.type
_entity_poly.pdbx_seq_one_letter_code
_entity_poly.pdbx_strand_id
1 'polypeptide(L)'
;MSELLGLDVKREAPLSLIALDHMTSHAPVPPPTMEPLALETVPLSKSEIDYPAMRAMHEASSLKSEEEVAAWHAEAPRKGPSTPLRTRGGGTDEGGKVARLFPLQPLSDDEIPQDKIEEVVIRRGSTRQFARESITFAQLSTMLDRATRGIPADFLNSGESLNDLYLIIHAVDDIRPGAYYFRRDKRALELLKEGDFRREAGYLGLGQEIPADCSVNIYFLADLNRALERFGNRGYRAAQLEASIMGGKLYLAAYAQRLGASGLTFFDDDVTEFFSPHAAGKSVMFLLALGKSAKKRGLNVI
;
A
#
# COMPACT_ATOMS: atom_id res chain seq x y z
N MET A 1 -23.26 -2.07 13.29
CA MET A 1 -22.33 -3.17 12.96
C MET A 1 -21.72 -3.81 14.21
N SER A 2 -21.01 -3.07 15.07
CA SER A 2 -20.41 -3.66 16.28
C SER A 2 -21.43 -4.36 17.17
N GLU A 3 -22.62 -3.77 17.33
CA GLU A 3 -23.75 -4.36 18.04
C GLU A 3 -24.22 -5.66 17.40
N LEU A 4 -24.46 -5.67 16.07
CA LEU A 4 -24.85 -6.88 15.33
C LEU A 4 -23.82 -8.01 15.45
N LEU A 5 -22.53 -7.68 15.59
CA LEU A 5 -21.45 -8.64 15.76
C LEU A 5 -21.19 -9.01 17.24
N GLY A 6 -21.88 -8.38 18.19
CA GLY A 6 -21.70 -8.61 19.63
C GLY A 6 -20.33 -8.20 20.18
N LEU A 7 -19.65 -7.23 19.55
CA LEU A 7 -18.27 -6.89 19.90
C LEU A 7 -18.19 -6.02 21.16
N ASP A 8 -17.19 -6.27 22.01
CA ASP A 8 -16.76 -5.31 23.03
C ASP A 8 -16.04 -4.14 22.35
N VAL A 9 -16.74 -3.02 22.15
CA VAL A 9 -16.22 -1.83 21.45
C VAL A 9 -15.01 -1.18 22.13
N LYS A 10 -14.67 -1.55 23.36
CA LYS A 10 -13.44 -1.11 24.03
C LYS A 10 -12.21 -1.93 23.63
N ARG A 11 -12.42 -3.10 23.03
CA ARG A 11 -11.39 -4.08 22.67
C ARG A 11 -11.33 -4.35 21.18
N GLU A 12 -12.49 -4.36 20.53
CA GLU A 12 -12.65 -4.78 19.14
C GLU A 12 -13.52 -3.79 18.38
N ALA A 13 -13.25 -3.65 17.08
CA ALA A 13 -14.08 -2.84 16.23
C ALA A 13 -14.04 -3.33 14.77
N PRO A 14 -15.15 -3.21 14.03
CA PRO A 14 -15.16 -3.52 12.62
C PRO A 14 -14.37 -2.46 11.84
N LEU A 15 -13.43 -2.90 11.01
CA LEU A 15 -12.63 -2.01 10.16
C LEU A 15 -13.17 -1.90 8.73
N SER A 16 -13.68 -2.99 8.18
CA SER A 16 -14.22 -3.04 6.82
C SER A 16 -15.34 -4.08 6.73
N LEU A 17 -16.28 -3.85 5.83
CA LEU A 17 -17.31 -4.80 5.45
C LEU A 17 -17.08 -5.17 3.99
N ILE A 18 -16.99 -6.47 3.70
CA ILE A 18 -16.82 -6.98 2.34
C ILE A 18 -18.05 -7.81 2.00
N ALA A 19 -18.88 -7.29 1.09
CA ALA A 19 -19.97 -8.07 0.54
C ALA A 19 -19.41 -9.10 -0.45
N LEU A 20 -19.71 -10.38 -0.20
CA LEU A 20 -19.38 -11.47 -1.11
C LEU A 20 -20.64 -11.84 -1.86
N ASP A 21 -20.59 -11.78 -3.19
CA ASP A 21 -21.71 -12.18 -4.03
C ASP A 21 -21.23 -13.15 -5.11
N HIS A 22 -22.09 -14.10 -5.46
CA HIS A 22 -21.93 -14.86 -6.69
C HIS A 22 -22.59 -14.05 -7.78
N MET A 23 -21.89 -13.77 -8.90
CA MET A 23 -22.39 -13.02 -10.06
C MET A 23 -23.71 -13.59 -10.61
N THR A 24 -24.82 -13.31 -9.94
CA THR A 24 -26.17 -13.76 -10.28
C THR A 24 -26.98 -12.52 -10.57
N SER A 25 -27.75 -12.56 -11.65
CA SER A 25 -28.46 -11.40 -12.21
C SER A 25 -29.67 -10.95 -11.38
N HIS A 26 -29.81 -11.40 -10.14
CA HIS A 26 -30.97 -11.12 -9.30
C HIS A 26 -30.65 -10.02 -8.31
N ALA A 27 -31.57 -9.05 -8.19
CA ALA A 27 -31.49 -8.07 -7.12
C ALA A 27 -31.50 -8.79 -5.76
N PRO A 28 -30.60 -8.44 -4.83
CA PRO A 28 -30.58 -9.06 -3.52
C PRO A 28 -31.92 -8.85 -2.82
N VAL A 29 -32.46 -9.92 -2.24
CA VAL A 29 -33.66 -9.86 -1.40
C VAL A 29 -33.31 -9.03 -0.15
N PRO A 30 -34.20 -8.16 0.36
CA PRO A 30 -33.95 -7.44 1.60
C PRO A 30 -33.53 -8.41 2.71
N PRO A 31 -32.44 -8.13 3.44
CA PRO A 31 -32.00 -9.02 4.50
C PRO A 31 -33.09 -9.12 5.58
N PRO A 32 -33.29 -10.30 6.19
CA PRO A 32 -34.14 -10.40 7.36
C PRO A 32 -33.56 -9.55 8.50
N THR A 33 -34.40 -9.15 9.45
CA THR A 33 -33.93 -8.54 10.70
C THR A 33 -32.90 -9.47 11.34
N MET A 34 -31.71 -8.95 11.60
CA MET A 34 -30.62 -9.72 12.21
C MET A 34 -30.56 -9.40 13.70
N GLU A 35 -30.54 -10.46 14.51
CA GLU A 35 -30.26 -10.35 15.94
C GLU A 35 -28.74 -10.26 16.18
N PRO A 36 -28.29 -9.56 17.23
CA PRO A 36 -26.89 -9.54 17.64
C PRO A 36 -26.30 -10.94 17.81
N LEU A 37 -25.09 -11.15 17.30
CA LEU A 37 -24.30 -12.34 17.58
C LEU A 37 -23.92 -12.34 19.07
N ALA A 38 -24.17 -13.45 19.76
CA ALA A 38 -23.80 -13.66 21.16
C ALA A 38 -22.81 -14.83 21.27
N LEU A 39 -21.65 -14.67 20.63
CA LEU A 39 -20.61 -15.71 20.59
C LEU A 39 -19.74 -15.65 21.84
N GLU A 40 -19.34 -16.80 22.36
CA GLU A 40 -18.36 -16.89 23.46
C GLU A 40 -16.97 -16.50 22.94
N THR A 41 -16.31 -15.59 23.65
CA THR A 41 -14.97 -15.08 23.27
C THR A 41 -13.89 -15.62 24.21
N VAL A 42 -12.75 -16.02 23.65
CA VAL A 42 -11.57 -16.43 24.42
C VAL A 42 -10.52 -15.31 24.37
N PRO A 43 -9.90 -14.91 25.51
CA PRO A 43 -8.83 -13.92 25.50
C PRO A 43 -7.65 -14.32 24.61
N LEU A 44 -7.22 -13.41 23.73
CA LEU A 44 -6.10 -13.64 22.80
C LEU A 44 -4.72 -13.65 23.50
N SER A 45 -4.62 -13.01 24.66
CA SER A 45 -3.38 -12.87 25.42
C SER A 45 -3.65 -12.94 26.93
N LYS A 46 -2.63 -13.36 27.69
CA LYS A 46 -2.67 -13.36 29.16
C LYS A 46 -2.61 -11.95 29.76
N SER A 47 -2.08 -11.00 29.00
CA SER A 47 -1.93 -9.59 29.39
C SER A 47 -2.22 -8.67 28.21
N GLU A 48 -2.85 -7.54 28.49
CA GLU A 48 -3.21 -6.53 27.51
C GLU A 48 -2.55 -5.20 27.89
N ILE A 49 -2.06 -4.47 26.89
CA ILE A 49 -1.60 -3.08 27.05
C ILE A 49 -2.67 -2.19 26.43
N ASP A 50 -3.15 -1.23 27.21
CA ASP A 50 -4.17 -0.30 26.75
C ASP A 50 -3.57 0.91 26.05
N TYR A 51 -4.19 1.30 24.92
CA TYR A 51 -3.83 2.48 24.15
C TYR A 51 -5.07 3.35 23.90
N PRO A 52 -5.47 4.20 24.86
CA PRO A 52 -6.70 4.99 24.77
C PRO A 52 -6.80 5.87 23.51
N ALA A 53 -5.66 6.37 23.02
CA ALA A 53 -5.60 7.18 21.80
C ALA A 53 -6.10 6.42 20.56
N MET A 54 -5.82 5.10 20.44
CA MET A 54 -6.31 4.30 19.31
C MET A 54 -7.84 4.20 19.32
N ARG A 55 -8.45 4.05 20.50
CA ARG A 55 -9.92 4.07 20.64
C ARG A 55 -10.51 5.43 20.30
N ALA A 56 -9.93 6.51 20.83
CA ALA A 56 -10.39 7.86 20.53
C ALA A 56 -10.33 8.15 19.02
N MET A 57 -9.23 7.77 18.35
CA MET A 57 -9.11 7.86 16.89
C MET A 57 -10.17 7.02 16.18
N HIS A 58 -10.44 5.80 16.66
CA HIS A 58 -11.49 4.96 16.11
C HIS A 58 -12.86 5.65 16.24
N GLU A 59 -13.27 6.03 17.45
CA GLU A 59 -14.56 6.68 17.70
C GLU A 59 -14.75 7.96 16.90
N ALA A 60 -13.70 8.78 16.75
CA ALA A 60 -13.72 10.04 16.01
C ALA A 60 -13.80 9.88 14.48
N SER A 61 -13.66 8.66 13.96
CA SER A 61 -13.71 8.34 12.52
C SER A 61 -14.75 7.26 12.18
N SER A 62 -15.62 6.93 13.13
CA SER A 62 -16.73 5.99 12.95
C SER A 62 -17.98 6.70 12.46
N LEU A 63 -18.71 6.04 11.55
CA LEU A 63 -19.99 6.51 11.03
C LEU A 63 -21.10 5.95 11.92
N LYS A 64 -21.97 6.82 12.44
CA LYS A 64 -22.95 6.52 13.50
C LYS A 64 -24.40 6.54 13.02
N SER A 65 -24.66 7.03 11.80
CA SER A 65 -26.00 7.05 11.22
C SER A 65 -25.99 6.68 9.73
N GLU A 66 -27.17 6.37 9.18
CA GLU A 66 -27.34 6.10 7.75
C GLU A 66 -26.98 7.32 6.89
N GLU A 67 -27.27 8.52 7.39
CA GLU A 67 -26.92 9.77 6.71
C GLU A 67 -25.40 9.96 6.61
N GLU A 68 -24.65 9.64 7.66
CA GLU A 68 -23.19 9.69 7.64
C GLU A 68 -22.60 8.65 6.67
N VAL A 69 -23.21 7.47 6.56
CA VAL A 69 -22.84 6.44 5.56
C VAL A 69 -23.18 6.90 4.15
N ALA A 70 -24.35 7.49 3.94
CA ALA A 70 -24.74 8.03 2.64
C ALA A 70 -23.85 9.20 2.22
N ALA A 71 -23.47 10.08 3.15
CA ALA A 71 -22.53 11.18 2.91
C ALA A 71 -21.14 10.67 2.52
N TRP A 72 -20.62 9.67 3.24
CA TRP A 72 -19.36 8.99 2.91
C TRP A 72 -19.37 8.45 1.47
N HIS A 73 -20.46 7.80 1.05
CA HIS A 73 -20.61 7.32 -0.32
C HIS A 73 -20.82 8.45 -1.34
N ALA A 74 -21.52 9.52 -0.98
CA ALA A 74 -21.77 10.66 -1.86
C ALA A 74 -20.51 11.51 -2.12
N GLU A 75 -19.60 11.55 -1.15
CA GLU A 75 -18.27 12.15 -1.27
C GLU A 75 -17.28 11.29 -2.09
N ALA A 76 -17.68 10.08 -2.52
CA ALA A 76 -17.07 9.41 -3.67
C ALA A 76 -17.59 10.09 -4.96
N PRO A 77 -16.75 10.80 -5.76
CA PRO A 77 -17.24 11.53 -6.91
C PRO A 77 -17.94 10.58 -7.88
N ARG A 78 -19.12 10.95 -8.38
CA ARG A 78 -19.72 10.24 -9.52
C ARG A 78 -18.79 10.32 -10.73
N LYS A 79 -18.84 9.32 -11.63
CA LYS A 79 -18.12 9.29 -12.93
C LYS A 79 -18.20 10.66 -13.64
N GLY A 80 -17.18 11.49 -13.41
CA GLY A 80 -16.84 12.66 -14.19
C GLY A 80 -15.42 12.49 -14.69
N PRO A 81 -14.99 13.22 -15.73
CA PRO A 81 -13.61 13.15 -16.19
C PRO A 81 -12.70 13.44 -14.99
N SER A 82 -11.97 12.41 -14.56
CA SER A 82 -10.92 12.53 -13.57
C SER A 82 -9.94 13.54 -14.14
N THR A 83 -10.02 14.78 -13.67
CA THR A 83 -8.96 15.73 -13.95
C THR A 83 -7.74 15.12 -13.27
N PRO A 84 -6.71 14.71 -14.03
CA PRO A 84 -5.49 14.21 -13.41
C PRO A 84 -5.07 15.26 -12.39
N LEU A 85 -4.73 14.84 -11.17
CA LEU A 85 -4.00 15.73 -10.28
C LEU A 85 -2.77 16.18 -11.08
N ARG A 86 -2.81 17.41 -11.58
CA ARG A 86 -1.59 18.13 -11.92
C ARG A 86 -0.91 18.25 -10.57
N THR A 87 0.03 17.36 -10.28
CA THR A 87 1.10 17.68 -9.37
C THR A 87 1.59 19.07 -9.79
N ARG A 88 1.42 20.06 -8.90
CA ARG A 88 2.23 21.28 -8.96
C ARG A 88 3.67 20.81 -8.76
N GLY A 89 4.25 20.36 -9.86
CA GLY A 89 5.40 19.47 -9.94
C GLY A 89 5.73 19.09 -11.38
N GLY A 90 4.95 19.54 -12.38
CA GLY A 90 5.47 19.78 -13.73
C GLY A 90 6.32 21.06 -13.82
N GLY A 91 7.02 21.41 -12.74
CA GLY A 91 8.03 22.46 -12.73
C GLY A 91 9.33 21.83 -13.19
N THR A 92 9.89 22.35 -14.26
CA THR A 92 11.33 22.29 -14.50
C THR A 92 12.06 22.41 -13.16
N ASP A 93 12.94 21.47 -12.84
CA ASP A 93 13.98 21.69 -11.83
C ASP A 93 14.59 23.08 -12.09
N GLU A 94 15.10 23.76 -11.06
CA GLU A 94 15.73 25.09 -11.14
C GLU A 94 16.93 25.21 -12.13
N GLY A 95 17.16 24.20 -12.99
CA GLY A 95 18.09 24.22 -14.12
C GLY A 95 17.50 23.77 -15.47
N GLY A 96 16.17 23.71 -15.66
CA GLY A 96 15.55 23.47 -16.98
C GLY A 96 15.78 22.06 -17.56
N LYS A 97 16.15 21.07 -16.75
CA LYS A 97 16.35 19.68 -17.21
C LYS A 97 15.01 18.97 -17.37
N VAL A 98 14.85 18.29 -18.51
CA VAL A 98 13.71 17.41 -18.78
C VAL A 98 13.74 16.25 -17.79
N ALA A 99 12.63 16.00 -17.09
CA ALA A 99 12.48 14.88 -16.16
C ALA A 99 12.84 13.56 -16.86
N ARG A 100 13.79 12.81 -16.28
CA ARG A 100 14.24 11.54 -16.84
C ARG A 100 13.23 10.44 -16.49
N LEU A 101 12.46 10.02 -17.49
CA LEU A 101 11.44 9.00 -17.36
C LEU A 101 11.94 7.64 -17.86
N PHE A 102 11.54 6.59 -17.15
CA PHE A 102 11.77 5.19 -17.48
C PHE A 102 10.41 4.51 -17.62
N PRO A 103 9.86 4.39 -18.84
CA PRO A 103 8.58 3.72 -19.06
C PRO A 103 8.61 2.29 -18.52
N LEU A 104 7.55 1.87 -17.82
CA LEU A 104 7.43 0.51 -17.31
C LEU A 104 7.46 -0.49 -18.47
N GLN A 105 8.13 -1.61 -18.23
CA GLN A 105 8.26 -2.73 -19.17
C GLN A 105 7.69 -4.00 -18.52
N PRO A 106 6.38 -4.05 -18.21
CA PRO A 106 5.81 -5.23 -17.56
C PRO A 106 5.94 -6.46 -18.47
N LEU A 107 6.13 -7.63 -17.85
CA LEU A 107 6.09 -8.92 -18.53
C LEU A 107 4.74 -9.09 -19.25
N SER A 108 4.77 -9.74 -20.41
CA SER A 108 3.55 -10.14 -21.10
C SER A 108 2.80 -11.21 -20.30
N ASP A 109 1.52 -11.42 -20.60
CA ASP A 109 0.69 -12.39 -19.87
C ASP A 109 1.17 -13.85 -20.09
N ASP A 110 1.97 -14.12 -21.13
CA ASP A 110 2.62 -15.42 -21.36
C ASP A 110 3.93 -15.58 -20.59
N GLU A 111 4.61 -14.47 -20.24
CA GLU A 111 5.88 -14.47 -19.52
C GLU A 111 5.72 -14.36 -18.00
N ILE A 112 4.56 -13.91 -17.52
CA ILE A 112 4.29 -13.89 -16.08
C ILE A 112 4.23 -15.33 -15.52
N PRO A 113 4.63 -15.53 -14.25
CA PRO A 113 4.48 -16.82 -13.58
C PRO A 113 3.03 -17.30 -13.59
N GLN A 114 2.83 -18.58 -13.96
CA GLN A 114 1.51 -19.21 -14.10
C GLN A 114 1.10 -20.02 -12.85
N ASP A 115 1.82 -19.86 -11.73
CA ASP A 115 1.47 -20.48 -10.46
C ASP A 115 0.04 -20.09 -10.06
N LYS A 116 -0.71 -21.01 -9.46
CA LYS A 116 -2.04 -20.70 -8.95
C LYS A 116 -1.96 -19.73 -7.78
N ILE A 117 -2.99 -18.90 -7.60
CA ILE A 117 -3.00 -17.88 -6.54
C ILE A 117 -2.88 -18.50 -5.14
N GLU A 118 -3.48 -19.68 -4.92
CA GLU A 118 -3.43 -20.41 -3.66
C GLU A 118 -1.99 -20.81 -3.31
N GLU A 119 -1.21 -21.24 -4.31
CA GLU A 119 0.19 -21.61 -4.14
C GLU A 119 1.05 -20.39 -3.79
N VAL A 120 0.77 -19.24 -4.41
CA VAL A 120 1.45 -17.98 -4.11
C VAL A 120 1.12 -17.50 -2.70
N VAL A 121 -0.16 -17.59 -2.29
CA VAL A 121 -0.62 -17.21 -0.95
C VAL A 121 0.04 -18.08 0.13
N ILE A 122 0.13 -19.40 -0.10
CA ILE A 122 0.79 -20.33 0.85
C ILE A 122 2.30 -20.07 0.93
N ARG A 123 2.94 -19.73 -0.20
CA ARG A 123 4.39 -19.42 -0.25
C ARG A 123 4.73 -18.09 0.42
N ARG A 124 3.80 -17.13 0.40
CA ARG A 124 4.01 -15.77 0.88
C ARG A 124 4.39 -15.76 2.37
N GLY A 125 5.51 -15.12 2.68
CA GLY A 125 5.96 -14.85 4.05
C GLY A 125 6.70 -13.52 4.16
N SER A 126 7.17 -13.13 5.34
CA SER A 126 8.04 -11.96 5.46
C SER A 126 9.50 -12.33 5.26
N THR A 127 10.09 -11.79 4.19
CA THR A 127 11.52 -11.94 3.93
C THR A 127 12.29 -11.21 5.03
N ARG A 128 13.14 -11.95 5.73
CA ARG A 128 13.92 -11.43 6.87
C ARG A 128 15.32 -10.96 6.47
N GLN A 129 15.81 -11.37 5.32
CA GLN A 129 17.11 -11.00 4.79
C GLN A 129 17.08 -11.02 3.26
N PHE A 130 17.61 -9.99 2.62
CA PHE A 130 17.73 -9.87 1.18
C PHE A 130 19.17 -10.13 0.72
N ALA A 131 19.33 -10.67 -0.49
CA ALA A 131 20.64 -11.07 -1.03
C ALA A 131 21.48 -9.90 -1.58
N ARG A 132 20.98 -8.65 -1.53
CA ARG A 132 21.54 -7.47 -2.21
C ARG A 132 21.76 -7.65 -3.72
N GLU A 133 21.02 -8.57 -4.33
CA GLU A 133 21.06 -8.84 -5.75
C GLU A 133 20.05 -7.99 -6.53
N SER A 134 20.33 -7.77 -7.81
CA SER A 134 19.37 -7.13 -8.72
C SER A 134 18.15 -8.00 -8.97
N ILE A 135 17.00 -7.33 -9.07
CA ILE A 135 15.81 -7.82 -9.77
C ILE A 135 15.78 -7.20 -11.17
N THR A 136 15.08 -7.80 -12.11
CA THR A 136 14.97 -7.21 -13.45
C THR A 136 14.01 -6.01 -13.44
N PHE A 137 14.22 -5.05 -14.33
CA PHE A 137 13.27 -3.94 -14.47
C PHE A 137 11.89 -4.41 -14.92
N ALA A 138 11.81 -5.51 -15.69
CA ALA A 138 10.55 -6.12 -16.06
C ALA A 138 9.79 -6.70 -14.85
N GLN A 139 10.50 -7.30 -13.89
CA GLN A 139 9.89 -7.78 -12.65
C GLN A 139 9.31 -6.63 -11.83
N LEU A 140 10.09 -5.55 -11.62
CA LEU A 140 9.61 -4.36 -10.92
C LEU A 140 8.42 -3.72 -11.64
N SER A 141 8.52 -3.57 -12.96
CA SER A 141 7.46 -3.01 -13.80
C SER A 141 6.17 -3.81 -13.70
N THR A 142 6.25 -5.14 -13.70
CA THR A 142 5.10 -6.03 -13.56
C THR A 142 4.44 -5.85 -12.19
N MET A 143 5.23 -5.79 -11.11
CA MET A 143 4.69 -5.57 -9.76
C MET A 143 3.96 -4.24 -9.66
N LEU A 144 4.60 -3.14 -10.07
CA LEU A 144 4.01 -1.81 -10.07
C LEU A 144 2.75 -1.77 -10.93
N ASP A 145 2.81 -2.24 -12.16
CA ASP A 145 1.68 -2.22 -13.10
C ASP A 145 0.45 -2.95 -12.55
N ARG A 146 0.62 -4.18 -12.04
CA ARG A 146 -0.52 -5.01 -11.60
C ARG A 146 -1.06 -4.56 -10.25
N ALA A 147 -0.20 -4.15 -9.31
CA ALA A 147 -0.65 -3.67 -8.00
C ALA A 147 -1.43 -2.36 -8.10
N THR A 148 -1.07 -1.49 -9.05
CA THR A 148 -1.60 -0.13 -9.18
C THR A 148 -2.89 -0.01 -10.01
N ARG A 149 -3.50 -1.11 -10.45
CA ARG A 149 -4.79 -1.11 -11.20
C ARG A 149 -6.04 -0.82 -10.34
N GLY A 150 -5.89 -0.07 -9.26
CA GLY A 150 -6.98 0.27 -8.32
C GLY A 150 -7.46 -0.91 -7.47
N ILE A 151 -8.45 -0.61 -6.63
CA ILE A 151 -9.16 -1.55 -5.76
C ILE A 151 -10.67 -1.27 -5.82
N PRO A 152 -11.54 -2.28 -5.68
CA PRO A 152 -12.94 -2.04 -5.44
C PRO A 152 -13.10 -1.49 -4.01
N ALA A 153 -13.40 -0.20 -3.91
CA ALA A 153 -13.62 0.48 -2.64
C ALA A 153 -14.75 1.49 -2.79
N ASP A 154 -15.50 1.70 -1.72
CA ASP A 154 -16.64 2.60 -1.66
C ASP A 154 -16.25 4.07 -1.48
N PHE A 155 -14.95 4.37 -1.38
CA PHE A 155 -14.36 5.70 -1.25
C PHE A 155 -13.45 6.10 -2.42
N LEU A 156 -13.24 5.21 -3.41
CA LEU A 156 -12.39 5.46 -4.57
C LEU A 156 -13.14 5.25 -5.89
N ASN A 157 -12.91 6.16 -6.83
CA ASN A 157 -13.30 5.94 -8.21
C ASN A 157 -12.32 5.06 -8.98
N SER A 158 -12.81 4.50 -10.09
CA SER A 158 -11.94 3.82 -11.05
C SER A 158 -10.82 4.75 -11.54
N GLY A 159 -9.58 4.33 -11.33
CA GLY A 159 -8.37 5.07 -11.69
C GLY A 159 -7.92 6.14 -10.68
N GLU A 160 -8.70 6.38 -9.62
CA GLU A 160 -8.28 7.25 -8.52
C GLU A 160 -7.37 6.51 -7.54
N SER A 161 -6.51 7.26 -6.85
CA SER A 161 -5.70 6.76 -5.75
C SER A 161 -5.44 7.87 -4.74
N LEU A 162 -5.45 7.55 -3.44
CA LEU A 162 -5.03 8.45 -2.37
C LEU A 162 -3.52 8.39 -2.14
N ASN A 163 -2.86 7.37 -2.68
CA ASN A 163 -1.45 7.08 -2.45
C ASN A 163 -0.59 7.20 -3.71
N ASP A 164 0.43 8.02 -3.58
CA ASP A 164 1.56 8.12 -4.48
C ASP A 164 2.66 7.12 -4.08
N LEU A 165 3.35 6.54 -5.07
CA LEU A 165 4.47 5.63 -4.81
C LEU A 165 5.80 6.33 -5.06
N TYR A 166 6.63 6.34 -4.02
CA TYR A 166 8.02 6.78 -4.07
C TYR A 166 8.91 5.58 -3.84
N LEU A 167 10.05 5.54 -4.54
CA LEU A 167 10.92 4.38 -4.51
C LEU A 167 12.35 4.80 -4.20
N ILE A 168 13.02 4.02 -3.36
CA ILE A 168 14.49 3.99 -3.33
C ILE A 168 14.91 2.71 -4.04
N ILE A 169 15.55 2.85 -5.20
CA ILE A 169 16.06 1.74 -5.99
C ILE A 169 17.54 1.56 -5.66
N HIS A 170 17.90 0.35 -5.24
CA HIS A 170 19.29 -0.02 -4.96
C HIS A 170 19.90 -0.94 -6.01
N ALA A 171 19.11 -1.89 -6.52
CA ALA A 171 19.58 -2.91 -7.46
C ALA A 171 18.44 -3.38 -8.37
N VAL A 172 18.29 -2.72 -9.52
CA VAL A 172 17.36 -3.09 -10.58
C VAL A 172 18.12 -3.01 -11.89
N ASP A 173 18.04 -4.06 -12.71
CA ASP A 173 18.77 -4.10 -13.98
C ASP A 173 18.37 -2.91 -14.87
N ASP A 174 19.35 -2.29 -15.55
CA ASP A 174 19.20 -1.13 -16.44
C ASP A 174 18.64 0.16 -15.81
N ILE A 175 18.42 0.19 -14.49
CA ILE A 175 18.00 1.36 -13.72
C ILE A 175 19.10 1.73 -12.74
N ARG A 176 19.57 2.99 -12.80
CA ARG A 176 20.60 3.48 -11.88
C ARG A 176 20.06 3.54 -10.45
N PRO A 177 20.87 3.28 -9.41
CA PRO A 177 20.44 3.47 -8.03
C PRO A 177 20.01 4.92 -7.78
N GLY A 178 18.93 5.11 -7.02
CA GLY A 178 18.41 6.45 -6.74
C GLY A 178 17.02 6.48 -6.11
N ALA A 179 16.53 7.70 -5.90
CA ALA A 179 15.18 8.02 -5.50
C ALA A 179 14.31 8.32 -6.73
N TYR A 180 13.12 7.71 -6.77
CA TYR A 180 12.21 7.76 -7.90
C TYR A 180 10.78 8.04 -7.46
N TYR A 181 9.99 8.65 -8.35
CA TYR A 181 8.54 8.78 -8.23
C TYR A 181 7.85 7.94 -9.31
N PHE A 182 6.82 7.18 -8.95
CA PHE A 182 6.03 6.45 -9.93
C PHE A 182 4.95 7.34 -10.55
N ARG A 183 5.17 7.73 -11.81
CA ARG A 183 4.22 8.46 -12.65
C ARG A 183 3.16 7.53 -13.18
N ARG A 184 2.11 7.32 -12.39
CA ARG A 184 0.96 6.46 -12.73
C ARG A 184 0.31 6.83 -14.06
N ASP A 185 0.16 8.14 -14.32
CA ASP A 185 -0.40 8.70 -15.56
C ASP A 185 0.41 8.31 -16.81
N LYS A 186 1.73 8.22 -16.66
CA LYS A 186 2.66 7.87 -17.75
C LYS A 186 3.11 6.42 -17.74
N ARG A 187 2.69 5.64 -16.73
CA ARG A 187 3.21 4.30 -16.44
C ARG A 187 4.74 4.28 -16.52
N ALA A 188 5.39 5.16 -15.78
CA ALA A 188 6.85 5.34 -15.82
C ALA A 188 7.43 5.67 -14.44
N LEU A 189 8.71 5.34 -14.23
CA LEU A 189 9.47 5.87 -13.10
C LEU A 189 10.12 7.20 -13.51
N GLU A 190 9.99 8.21 -12.67
CA GLU A 190 10.67 9.50 -12.79
C GLU A 190 11.83 9.55 -11.80
N LEU A 191 13.04 9.77 -12.30
CA LEU A 191 14.22 9.94 -11.45
C LEU A 191 14.15 11.29 -10.74
N LEU A 192 14.09 11.27 -9.41
CA LEU A 192 14.15 12.48 -8.57
C LEU A 192 15.60 12.80 -8.20
N LYS A 193 16.36 11.77 -7.78
CA LYS A 193 17.74 11.93 -7.32
C LYS A 193 18.52 10.65 -7.54
N GLU A 194 19.65 10.73 -8.22
CA GLU A 194 20.55 9.57 -8.39
C GLU A 194 21.48 9.42 -7.19
N GLY A 195 21.77 8.19 -6.78
CA GLY A 195 22.70 7.91 -5.69
C GLY A 195 22.52 6.55 -5.05
N ASP A 196 23.56 6.09 -4.35
CA ASP A 196 23.43 4.95 -3.43
C ASP A 196 22.86 5.45 -2.11
N PHE A 197 21.64 5.00 -1.80
CA PHE A 197 20.88 5.39 -0.60
C PHE A 197 20.66 4.21 0.35
N ARG A 198 21.48 3.15 0.31
CA ARG A 198 21.27 1.98 1.19
C ARG A 198 21.36 2.35 2.67
N ARG A 199 22.34 3.18 3.06
CA ARG A 199 22.52 3.62 4.44
C ARG A 199 21.32 4.44 4.90
N GLU A 200 20.87 5.36 4.06
CA GLU A 200 19.71 6.22 4.27
C GLU A 200 18.43 5.39 4.39
N ALA A 201 18.19 4.43 3.49
CA ALA A 201 17.03 3.54 3.55
C ALA A 201 17.00 2.70 4.84
N GLY A 202 18.17 2.21 5.29
CA GLY A 202 18.31 1.52 6.58
C GLY A 202 17.92 2.41 7.76
N TYR A 203 18.41 3.65 7.78
CA TYR A 203 18.04 4.64 8.78
C TYR A 203 16.53 4.93 8.76
N LEU A 204 15.97 5.25 7.58
CA LEU A 204 14.55 5.55 7.40
C LEU A 204 13.66 4.40 7.89
N GLY A 205 14.09 3.15 7.76
CA GLY A 205 13.41 1.97 8.29
C GLY A 205 13.70 1.67 9.76
N LEU A 206 13.85 2.69 10.62
CA LEU A 206 14.19 2.57 12.05
C LEU A 206 15.53 1.86 12.33
N GLY A 207 16.53 2.07 11.48
CA GLY A 207 17.86 1.46 11.62
C GLY A 207 17.92 -0.05 11.31
N GLN A 208 16.92 -0.59 10.61
CA GLN A 208 16.90 -2.00 10.20
C GLN A 208 17.75 -2.24 8.95
N GLU A 209 18.37 -3.43 8.84
CA GLU A 209 19.15 -3.82 7.66
C GLU A 209 18.26 -4.14 6.44
N ILE A 210 17.02 -4.59 6.66
CA ILE A 210 16.10 -5.04 5.61
C ILE A 210 15.94 -4.00 4.47
N PRO A 211 15.59 -2.73 4.74
CA PRO A 211 15.48 -1.73 3.69
C PRO A 211 16.83 -1.34 3.08
N ALA A 212 17.95 -1.48 3.79
CA ALA A 212 19.28 -1.26 3.23
C ALA A 212 19.72 -2.39 2.28
N ASP A 213 19.27 -3.63 2.51
CA ASP A 213 19.70 -4.82 1.77
C ASP A 213 18.79 -5.19 0.61
N CYS A 214 17.55 -4.70 0.59
CA CYS A 214 16.60 -5.00 -0.47
C CYS A 214 17.08 -4.46 -1.83
N SER A 215 16.37 -4.85 -2.89
CA SER A 215 16.60 -4.35 -4.24
C SER A 215 15.90 -2.99 -4.43
N VAL A 216 14.69 -2.84 -3.85
CA VAL A 216 13.84 -1.66 -3.96
C VAL A 216 13.02 -1.48 -2.68
N ASN A 217 13.02 -0.26 -2.14
CA ASN A 217 12.03 0.18 -1.16
C ASN A 217 10.92 0.97 -1.86
N ILE A 218 9.66 0.70 -1.51
CA ILE A 218 8.49 1.39 -2.03
C ILE A 218 7.74 2.02 -0.84
N TYR A 219 7.63 3.33 -0.87
CA TYR A 219 6.95 4.15 0.12
C TYR A 219 5.62 4.65 -0.46
N PHE A 220 4.56 4.45 0.30
CA PHE A 220 3.20 4.89 -0.05
C PHE A 220 2.95 6.20 0.69
N LEU A 221 2.83 7.30 -0.05
CA LEU A 221 2.65 8.63 0.53
C LEU A 221 1.29 9.19 0.10
N ALA A 222 0.53 9.70 1.06
CA ALA A 222 -0.76 10.34 0.83
C ALA A 222 -0.67 11.83 1.09
N ASP A 223 -1.37 12.63 0.29
CA ASP A 223 -1.74 14.00 0.68
C ASP A 223 -2.85 13.88 1.74
N LEU A 224 -2.43 13.71 2.99
CA LEU A 224 -3.35 13.40 4.08
C LEU A 224 -4.29 14.58 4.37
N ASN A 225 -3.82 15.81 4.27
CA ASN A 225 -4.67 16.99 4.45
C ASN A 225 -5.83 16.97 3.45
N ARG A 226 -5.54 16.71 2.17
CA ARG A 226 -6.59 16.58 1.15
C ARG A 226 -7.53 15.40 1.40
N ALA A 227 -7.01 14.27 1.89
CA ALA A 227 -7.86 13.13 2.26
C ALA A 227 -8.79 13.50 3.44
N LEU A 228 -8.29 14.23 4.44
CA LEU A 228 -9.08 14.70 5.58
C LEU A 228 -10.09 15.77 5.20
N GLU A 229 -9.75 16.69 4.29
CA GLU A 229 -10.69 17.68 3.74
C GLU A 229 -11.86 17.01 3.02
N ARG A 230 -11.60 15.92 2.30
CA ARG A 230 -12.62 15.21 1.54
C ARG A 230 -13.46 14.26 2.37
N PHE A 231 -12.87 13.57 3.35
CA PHE A 231 -13.49 12.41 4.02
C PHE A 231 -13.60 12.57 5.54
N GLY A 232 -13.27 13.75 6.06
CA GLY A 232 -13.06 13.99 7.48
C GLY A 232 -11.97 13.06 8.06
N ASN A 233 -12.03 12.83 9.37
CA ASN A 233 -11.07 11.96 10.08
C ASN A 233 -10.99 10.53 9.53
N ARG A 234 -12.05 10.07 8.84
CA ARG A 234 -12.09 8.74 8.23
C ARG A 234 -11.19 8.63 6.99
N GLY A 235 -10.79 9.75 6.39
CA GLY A 235 -9.83 9.80 5.28
C GLY A 235 -8.48 9.15 5.60
N TYR A 236 -8.02 9.23 6.85
CA TYR A 236 -6.81 8.55 7.30
C TYR A 236 -6.92 7.02 7.18
N ARG A 237 -8.09 6.46 7.54
CA ARG A 237 -8.35 5.01 7.40
C ARG A 237 -8.37 4.60 5.94
N ALA A 238 -9.01 5.39 5.07
CA ALA A 238 -9.06 5.11 3.64
C ALA A 238 -7.66 5.12 3.00
N ALA A 239 -6.83 6.12 3.33
CA ALA A 239 -5.47 6.23 2.82
C ALA A 239 -4.61 5.03 3.24
N GLN A 240 -4.66 4.63 4.52
CA GLN A 240 -3.92 3.45 4.99
C GLN A 240 -4.45 2.13 4.40
N LEU A 241 -5.77 1.98 4.29
CA LEU A 241 -6.38 0.77 3.75
C LEU A 241 -6.00 0.57 2.28
N GLU A 242 -6.09 1.63 1.47
CA GLU A 242 -5.65 1.58 0.07
C GLU A 242 -4.16 1.25 -0.05
N ALA A 243 -3.29 1.94 0.70
CA ALA A 243 -1.85 1.67 0.71
C ALA A 243 -1.55 0.22 1.06
N SER A 244 -2.22 -0.32 2.08
CA SER A 244 -2.00 -1.69 2.57
C SER A 244 -2.52 -2.75 1.61
N ILE A 245 -3.67 -2.54 0.95
CA ILE A 245 -4.17 -3.45 -0.08
C ILE A 245 -3.22 -3.44 -1.29
N MET A 246 -2.79 -2.26 -1.73
CA MET A 246 -1.82 -2.14 -2.83
C MET A 246 -0.47 -2.78 -2.46
N GLY A 247 -0.01 -2.59 -1.22
CA GLY A 247 1.15 -3.26 -0.64
C GLY A 247 0.99 -4.78 -0.64
N GLY A 248 -0.17 -5.31 -0.26
CA GLY A 248 -0.49 -6.74 -0.33
C GLY A 248 -0.45 -7.30 -1.75
N LYS A 249 -0.94 -6.53 -2.74
CA LYS A 249 -0.84 -6.89 -4.17
C LYS A 249 0.63 -6.94 -4.63
N LEU A 250 1.45 -5.96 -4.27
CA LEU A 250 2.91 -6.00 -4.54
C LEU A 250 3.56 -7.19 -3.88
N TYR A 251 3.16 -7.50 -2.65
CA TYR A 251 3.65 -8.64 -1.88
C TYR A 251 3.41 -9.96 -2.62
N LEU A 252 2.18 -10.20 -3.07
CA LEU A 252 1.82 -11.39 -3.84
C LEU A 252 2.52 -11.41 -5.20
N ALA A 253 2.60 -10.26 -5.88
CA ALA A 253 3.28 -10.15 -7.18
C ALA A 253 4.80 -10.44 -7.07
N ALA A 254 5.43 -10.08 -5.96
CA ALA A 254 6.82 -10.45 -5.69
C ALA A 254 6.97 -11.97 -5.53
N TYR A 255 6.11 -12.59 -4.71
CA TYR A 255 6.16 -14.03 -4.45
C TYR A 255 5.78 -14.90 -5.65
N ALA A 256 4.86 -14.42 -6.51
CA ALA A 256 4.57 -15.03 -7.79
C ALA A 256 5.83 -15.08 -8.66
N GLN A 257 6.61 -13.99 -8.68
CA GLN A 257 7.87 -13.87 -9.43
C GLN A 257 9.10 -14.46 -8.71
N ARG A 258 8.89 -15.29 -7.68
CA ARG A 258 9.95 -15.94 -6.88
C ARG A 258 10.89 -14.96 -6.19
N LEU A 259 10.41 -13.75 -5.91
CA LEU A 259 11.08 -12.73 -5.12
C LEU A 259 10.56 -12.77 -3.67
N GLY A 260 11.19 -11.97 -2.82
CA GLY A 260 10.79 -11.71 -1.45
C GLY A 260 10.23 -10.30 -1.27
N ALA A 261 9.44 -10.14 -0.21
CA ALA A 261 8.89 -8.87 0.23
C ALA A 261 8.84 -8.80 1.76
N SER A 262 8.86 -7.59 2.31
CA SER A 262 8.70 -7.34 3.75
C SER A 262 8.10 -5.95 3.98
N GLY A 263 7.00 -5.87 4.74
CA GLY A 263 6.44 -4.61 5.22
C GLY A 263 7.18 -4.15 6.46
N LEU A 264 7.42 -2.84 6.58
CA LEU A 264 8.28 -2.26 7.63
C LEU A 264 7.66 -0.99 8.22
N THR A 265 8.10 -0.65 9.42
CA THR A 265 7.91 0.66 10.06
C THR A 265 9.06 1.61 9.70
N PHE A 266 8.86 2.91 9.89
CA PHE A 266 9.75 3.96 9.38
C PHE A 266 9.71 5.24 10.23
N PHE A 267 10.65 6.15 10.00
CA PHE A 267 10.59 7.54 10.48
C PHE A 267 9.81 8.41 9.48
N ASP A 268 8.55 8.71 9.79
CA ASP A 268 7.58 9.35 8.88
C ASP A 268 8.10 10.67 8.28
N ASP A 269 8.51 11.62 9.14
CA ASP A 269 8.95 12.95 8.72
C ASP A 269 10.24 12.88 7.88
N ASP A 270 11.19 12.02 8.28
CA ASP A 270 12.46 11.85 7.58
C ASP A 270 12.28 11.23 6.19
N VAL A 271 11.30 10.34 6.01
CA VAL A 271 10.96 9.81 4.69
C VAL A 271 10.38 10.91 3.81
N THR A 272 9.46 11.73 4.33
CA THR A 272 8.89 12.85 3.58
C THR A 272 9.98 13.88 3.21
N GLU A 273 10.89 14.18 4.13
CA GLU A 273 12.02 15.08 3.88
C GLU A 273 12.97 14.52 2.83
N PHE A 274 13.28 13.22 2.88
CA PHE A 274 14.15 12.57 1.88
C PHE A 274 13.64 12.73 0.44
N PHE A 275 12.33 12.67 0.24
CA PHE A 275 11.69 12.85 -1.07
C PHE A 275 11.24 14.28 -1.35
N SER A 276 11.55 15.24 -0.47
CA SER A 276 11.24 16.66 -0.67
C SER A 276 12.16 17.28 -1.74
N PRO A 277 11.70 18.30 -2.48
CA PRO A 277 10.39 18.97 -2.34
C PRO A 277 9.22 18.20 -2.97
N HIS A 278 9.44 17.12 -3.72
CA HIS A 278 8.38 16.41 -4.44
C HIS A 278 7.35 15.77 -3.51
N ALA A 279 7.76 15.32 -2.32
CA ALA A 279 6.87 14.76 -1.29
C ALA A 279 6.39 15.78 -0.24
N ALA A 280 6.77 17.06 -0.34
CA ALA A 280 6.44 18.05 0.67
C ALA A 280 4.92 18.11 0.94
N GLY A 281 4.55 18.09 2.23
CA GLY A 281 3.16 18.10 2.69
C GLY A 281 2.44 16.76 2.63
N LYS A 282 3.10 15.67 2.23
CA LYS A 282 2.55 14.31 2.27
C LYS A 282 2.91 13.58 3.55
N SER A 283 2.13 12.55 3.87
CA SER A 283 2.34 11.65 4.99
C SER A 283 2.53 10.22 4.50
N VAL A 284 3.50 9.52 5.06
CA VAL A 284 3.83 8.14 4.67
C VAL A 284 2.86 7.18 5.35
N MET A 285 2.19 6.34 4.56
CA MET A 285 1.20 5.37 5.03
C MET A 285 1.80 3.97 5.20
N PHE A 286 2.77 3.61 4.35
CA PHE A 286 3.36 2.27 4.35
C PHE A 286 4.74 2.24 3.69
N LEU A 287 5.59 1.31 4.11
CA LEU A 287 6.87 0.98 3.49
C LEU A 287 6.91 -0.52 3.18
N LEU A 288 7.23 -0.85 1.93
CA LEU A 288 7.46 -2.20 1.46
C LEU A 288 8.87 -2.35 0.87
N ALA A 289 9.66 -3.26 1.41
CA ALA A 289 10.93 -3.67 0.84
C ALA A 289 10.74 -4.88 -0.08
N LEU A 290 11.34 -4.87 -1.27
CA LEU A 290 11.28 -5.92 -2.29
C LEU A 290 12.69 -6.33 -2.73
N GLY A 291 12.89 -7.60 -3.05
CA GLY A 291 14.14 -8.09 -3.61
C GLY A 291 14.26 -9.60 -3.55
N LYS A 292 15.44 -10.13 -3.91
CA LYS A 292 15.70 -11.57 -3.79
C LYS A 292 15.95 -11.95 -2.33
N SER A 293 15.18 -12.89 -1.79
CA SER A 293 15.44 -13.42 -0.45
C SER A 293 16.82 -14.07 -0.42
N ALA A 294 17.63 -13.74 0.59
CA ALA A 294 18.84 -14.50 0.87
C ALA A 294 18.41 -15.92 1.22
N LYS A 295 18.86 -16.93 0.47
CA LYS A 295 18.70 -18.32 0.90
C LYS A 295 19.55 -18.50 2.16
N LYS A 296 19.00 -19.12 3.20
CA LYS A 296 19.85 -19.72 4.25
C LYS A 296 20.76 -20.72 3.55
N ARG A 297 22.07 -20.52 3.61
CA ARG A 297 23.05 -21.55 3.27
C ARG A 297 22.87 -22.69 4.29
N GLY A 298 22.12 -23.72 3.89
CA GLY A 298 22.17 -25.08 4.44
C GLY A 298 21.40 -25.35 5.74
N LEU A 299 20.53 -26.35 5.68
CA LEU A 299 20.73 -27.59 6.41
C LEU A 299 20.22 -28.72 5.49
N ASN A 300 21.14 -29.33 4.73
CA ASN A 300 20.95 -30.72 4.35
C ASN A 300 21.00 -31.49 5.67
N VAL A 301 19.85 -31.93 6.15
CA VAL A 301 19.79 -33.04 7.10
C VAL A 301 19.53 -34.28 6.26
N ILE A 302 20.48 -35.21 6.37
CA ILE A 302 20.50 -36.55 5.79
C ILE A 302 19.23 -37.31 6.20
#